data_AF-A0A1H3FUQ4-F1
#
_entry.id   AF-A0A1H3FUQ4-F1
#
_cell.length_a   1.000
_cell.length_b   1.000
_cell.length_c   1.000
_cell.angle_alpha   90.00
_cell.angle_beta   90.00
_cell.angle_gamma   90.00
#
_symmetry.space_group_name_H-M   'P 1'
#
loop_
_entity.id
_entity.type
_entity.pdbx_description
1 polymer ?
#
loop_
_entity_poly.entity_id
_entity_poly.type
_entity_poly.pdbx_seq_one_letter_code
_entity_poly.pdbx_strand_id
1 'polypeptide(L)'
;TNIAVQVKEGYTVYSCGKNVTDSDKNVITKIFEDMGEYEEVDEQHLDVLTAMAGSSPAYLYTVVEAMIYGALQVGLPRDLALRAAAWSVIGASHLLLSSGKHPAELRDMVVTPGGVTIDAIYALEDGKVRTAFMKAIRDASLKAQRLARDACDEAERQLGKEN
;
A
#
# COMPACT_ATOMS: atom_id res chain seq x y z
N THR A 1 -9.89 2.32 2.51
CA THR A 1 -9.83 1.30 1.44
C THR A 1 -9.03 1.81 0.26
N ASN A 2 -8.69 0.96 -0.73
CA ASN A 2 -7.90 1.33 -1.91
C ASN A 2 -8.55 0.83 -3.22
N ILE A 3 -7.94 1.10 -4.38
CA ILE A 3 -8.54 0.78 -5.69
C ILE A 3 -8.62 -0.74 -6.00
N ALA A 4 -7.87 -1.58 -5.27
CA ALA A 4 -7.86 -3.02 -5.52
C ALA A 4 -9.17 -3.73 -5.14
N VAL A 5 -10.11 -3.02 -4.51
CA VAL A 5 -11.49 -3.51 -4.28
C VAL A 5 -12.20 -3.91 -5.56
N GLN A 6 -11.79 -3.35 -6.72
CA GLN A 6 -12.34 -3.70 -8.03
C GLN A 6 -12.13 -5.17 -8.40
N VAL A 7 -11.14 -5.83 -7.79
CA VAL A 7 -10.84 -7.25 -7.97
C VAL A 7 -10.97 -8.05 -6.68
N LYS A 8 -11.66 -7.50 -5.66
CA LYS A 8 -11.83 -8.09 -4.31
C LYS A 8 -10.54 -8.32 -3.53
N GLU A 9 -9.50 -7.56 -3.84
CA GLU A 9 -8.18 -7.63 -3.17
C GLU A 9 -7.83 -6.28 -2.51
N GLY A 10 -8.85 -5.53 -2.08
CA GLY A 10 -8.67 -4.29 -1.35
C GLY A 10 -8.18 -4.55 0.07
N TYR A 11 -7.52 -3.56 0.67
CA TYR A 11 -7.26 -3.52 2.10
C TYR A 11 -8.01 -2.35 2.73
N THR A 12 -8.97 -2.66 3.61
CA THR A 12 -9.91 -1.71 4.19
C THR A 12 -9.71 -1.62 5.70
N VAL A 13 -9.10 -0.53 6.14
CA VAL A 13 -9.00 -0.21 7.57
C VAL A 13 -10.15 0.69 7.99
N TYR A 14 -10.64 0.49 9.20
CA TYR A 14 -11.70 1.31 9.79
C TYR A 14 -11.48 1.48 11.30
N SER A 15 -12.06 2.52 11.87
CA SER A 15 -12.18 2.70 13.32
C SER A 15 -13.65 2.90 13.69
N CYS A 16 -13.99 2.72 14.97
CA CYS A 16 -15.36 2.86 15.46
C CYS A 16 -15.43 3.89 16.58
N GLY A 17 -16.41 4.80 16.47
CA GLY A 17 -16.73 5.74 17.53
C GLY A 17 -17.43 5.06 18.71
N LYS A 18 -17.51 5.76 19.85
CA LYS A 18 -18.07 5.22 21.11
C LYS A 18 -19.53 4.75 21.02
N ASN A 19 -20.28 5.24 20.06
CA ASN A 19 -21.71 4.95 19.89
C ASN A 19 -21.97 3.81 18.89
N VAL A 20 -20.93 3.22 18.29
CA VAL A 20 -21.07 2.13 17.31
C VAL A 20 -21.25 0.82 18.06
N THR A 21 -22.32 0.09 17.74
CA THR A 21 -22.62 -1.21 18.34
C THR A 21 -22.00 -2.36 17.55
N ASP A 22 -21.89 -3.55 18.14
CA ASP A 22 -21.45 -4.75 17.43
C ASP A 22 -22.39 -5.11 16.26
N SER A 23 -23.68 -4.77 16.37
CA SER A 23 -24.62 -4.94 15.26
C SER A 23 -24.26 -4.05 14.06
N ASP A 24 -23.87 -2.81 14.32
CA ASP A 24 -23.43 -1.88 13.26
C ASP A 24 -22.13 -2.35 12.63
N LYS A 25 -21.19 -2.83 13.45
CA LYS A 25 -19.93 -3.45 12.98
C LYS A 25 -20.21 -4.64 12.07
N ASN A 26 -21.09 -5.56 12.48
CA ASN A 26 -21.45 -6.73 11.69
C ASN A 26 -22.09 -6.38 10.34
N VAL A 27 -22.80 -5.24 10.24
CA VAL A 27 -23.36 -4.78 8.97
C VAL A 27 -22.24 -4.29 8.04
N ILE A 28 -21.31 -3.48 8.54
CA ILE A 28 -20.24 -2.91 7.71
C ILE A 28 -19.19 -3.95 7.33
N THR A 29 -18.82 -4.88 8.23
CA THR A 29 -17.80 -5.88 7.94
C THR A 29 -18.25 -6.87 6.87
N LYS A 30 -19.55 -7.20 6.79
CA LYS A 30 -20.10 -7.99 5.68
C LYS A 30 -19.90 -7.34 4.31
N ILE A 31 -19.88 -6.00 4.26
CA ILE A 31 -19.57 -5.27 3.02
C ILE A 31 -18.07 -5.35 2.75
N PHE A 32 -17.23 -5.22 3.78
CA PHE A 32 -15.78 -5.28 3.64
C PHE A 32 -15.26 -6.66 3.23
N GLU A 33 -15.88 -7.74 3.71
CA GLU A 33 -15.58 -9.12 3.29
C GLU A 33 -15.63 -9.29 1.76
N ASP A 34 -16.56 -8.61 1.09
CA ASP A 34 -16.70 -8.66 -0.37
C ASP A 34 -15.69 -7.80 -1.12
N MET A 35 -14.97 -6.92 -0.41
CA MET A 35 -14.00 -5.97 -0.95
C MET A 35 -12.55 -6.43 -0.83
N GLY A 36 -12.29 -7.44 0.00
CA GLY A 36 -10.96 -7.98 0.31
C GLY A 36 -10.71 -8.03 1.82
N GLU A 37 -9.47 -7.80 2.22
CA GLU A 37 -9.05 -7.83 3.62
C GLU A 37 -9.47 -6.54 4.36
N TYR A 38 -9.80 -6.69 5.64
CA TYR A 38 -10.20 -5.57 6.47
C TYR A 38 -9.73 -5.70 7.92
N GLU A 39 -9.57 -4.56 8.59
CA GLU A 39 -9.05 -4.53 9.95
C GLU A 39 -9.60 -3.32 10.72
N GLU A 40 -10.06 -3.56 11.96
CA GLU A 40 -10.37 -2.50 12.91
C GLU A 40 -9.07 -2.01 13.54
N VAL A 41 -8.81 -0.71 13.44
CA VAL A 41 -7.59 -0.07 13.94
C VAL A 41 -7.92 1.16 14.79
N ASP A 42 -6.96 1.59 15.60
CA ASP A 42 -7.08 2.88 16.29
C ASP A 42 -7.15 4.03 15.28
N GLU A 43 -8.02 5.00 15.56
CA GLU A 43 -8.25 6.16 14.69
C GLU A 43 -6.96 6.94 14.37
N GLN A 44 -6.03 7.01 15.33
CA GLN A 44 -4.71 7.64 15.15
C GLN A 44 -3.85 7.02 14.03
N HIS A 45 -4.15 5.78 13.62
CA HIS A 45 -3.42 5.09 12.56
C HIS A 45 -4.02 5.34 11.16
N LEU A 46 -5.25 5.84 11.07
CA LEU A 46 -5.97 5.95 9.78
C LEU A 46 -5.27 6.87 8.78
N ASP A 47 -4.69 7.99 9.21
CA ASP A 47 -3.95 8.90 8.33
C ASP A 47 -2.72 8.22 7.70
N VAL A 48 -1.96 7.48 8.53
CA VAL A 48 -0.77 6.76 8.09
C VAL A 48 -1.16 5.60 7.18
N LEU A 49 -2.22 4.86 7.50
CA LEU A 49 -2.73 3.76 6.69
C LEU A 49 -3.34 4.25 5.36
N THR A 50 -3.90 5.46 5.32
CA THR A 50 -4.32 6.11 4.07
C THR A 50 -3.12 6.39 3.16
N ALA A 51 -2.06 6.97 3.73
CA ALA A 51 -0.82 7.27 3.02
C ALA A 51 -0.03 6.01 2.60
N MET A 52 -0.10 4.96 3.43
CA MET A 52 0.55 3.68 3.20
C MET A 52 -0.33 2.79 2.34
N ALA A 53 -1.35 2.13 2.89
CA ALA A 53 -2.16 1.15 2.16
C ALA A 53 -3.12 1.76 1.12
N GLY A 54 -3.73 2.91 1.42
CA GLY A 54 -4.64 3.61 0.49
C GLY A 54 -3.94 3.99 -0.82
N SER A 55 -2.72 4.51 -0.70
CA SER A 55 -1.91 5.01 -1.82
C SER A 55 -0.96 3.96 -2.42
N SER A 56 -0.73 2.84 -1.74
CA SER A 56 0.19 1.77 -2.17
C SER A 56 -0.01 1.26 -3.60
N PRO A 57 -1.25 1.08 -4.11
CA PRO A 57 -1.43 0.68 -5.50
C PRO A 57 -0.72 1.60 -6.49
N ALA A 58 -0.78 2.93 -6.28
CA ALA A 58 -0.08 3.89 -7.14
C ALA A 58 1.44 3.75 -7.04
N TYR A 59 1.98 3.53 -5.83
CA TYR A 59 3.42 3.31 -5.65
C TYR A 59 3.89 2.02 -6.34
N LEU A 60 3.10 0.95 -6.25
CA LEU A 60 3.39 -0.32 -6.89
C LEU A 60 3.27 -0.25 -8.42
N TYR A 61 2.33 0.52 -8.96
CA TYR A 61 2.27 0.78 -10.40
C TYR A 61 3.54 1.48 -10.91
N THR A 62 4.05 2.46 -10.15
CA THR A 62 5.35 3.09 -10.47
C THR A 62 6.50 2.08 -10.47
N VAL A 63 6.52 1.14 -9.52
CA VAL A 63 7.54 0.07 -9.49
C VAL A 63 7.41 -0.86 -10.69
N VAL A 64 6.19 -1.32 -11.00
CA VAL A 64 5.92 -2.19 -12.14
C VAL A 64 6.31 -1.50 -13.45
N GLU A 65 5.97 -0.22 -13.61
CA GLU A 65 6.38 0.58 -14.77
C GLU A 65 7.91 0.67 -14.89
N ALA A 66 8.62 0.94 -13.79
CA ALA A 66 10.08 0.96 -13.77
C ALA A 66 10.70 -0.41 -14.15
N MET A 67 10.13 -1.51 -13.67
CA MET A 67 10.55 -2.87 -14.06
C MET A 67 10.34 -3.11 -15.56
N ILE A 68 9.20 -2.67 -16.11
CA ILE A 68 8.92 -2.77 -17.54
C ILE A 68 9.95 -1.99 -18.35
N TYR A 69 10.24 -0.74 -17.99
CA TYR A 69 11.23 0.07 -18.70
C TYR A 69 12.64 -0.54 -18.64
N GLY A 70 13.06 -1.07 -17.49
CA GLY A 70 14.32 -1.81 -17.38
C GLY A 70 14.35 -3.04 -18.29
N ALA A 71 13.27 -3.82 -18.34
CA ALA A 71 13.16 -5.00 -19.20
C ALA A 71 13.17 -4.65 -20.70
N LEU A 72 12.48 -3.57 -21.10
CA LEU A 72 12.51 -3.05 -22.47
C LEU A 72 13.92 -2.64 -22.89
N GLN A 73 14.66 -1.98 -21.99
CA GLN A 73 16.03 -1.53 -22.25
C GLN A 73 16.98 -2.69 -22.60
N VAL A 74 16.74 -3.88 -22.03
CA VAL A 74 17.52 -5.10 -22.30
C VAL A 74 16.87 -6.01 -23.34
N GLY A 75 15.85 -5.53 -24.06
CA GLY A 75 15.30 -6.17 -25.26
C GLY A 75 14.07 -7.04 -25.04
N LEU A 76 13.43 -7.03 -23.87
CA LEU A 76 12.21 -7.79 -23.65
C LEU A 76 11.00 -7.11 -24.34
N PRO A 77 10.09 -7.86 -24.99
CA PRO A 77 8.84 -7.30 -25.50
C PRO A 77 7.96 -6.75 -24.37
N ARG A 78 7.28 -5.62 -24.61
CA ARG A 78 6.47 -4.90 -23.61
C ARG A 78 5.43 -5.79 -22.92
N ASP A 79 4.66 -6.55 -23.69
CA ASP A 79 3.56 -7.37 -23.13
C ASP A 79 4.09 -8.50 -22.25
N LEU A 80 5.28 -9.02 -22.57
CA LEU A 80 5.94 -10.02 -21.73
C LEU A 80 6.49 -9.38 -20.46
N ALA A 81 7.12 -8.20 -20.57
CA ALA A 81 7.62 -7.45 -19.42
C ALA A 81 6.50 -7.09 -18.43
N LEU A 82 5.36 -6.60 -18.94
CA LEU A 82 4.19 -6.26 -18.13
C LEU A 82 3.67 -7.47 -17.37
N ARG A 83 3.44 -8.60 -18.07
CA ARG A 83 2.93 -9.82 -17.43
C ARG A 83 3.92 -10.37 -16.41
N ALA A 84 5.21 -10.38 -16.73
CA ALA A 84 6.25 -10.84 -15.81
C ALA A 84 6.29 -9.98 -14.53
N ALA A 85 6.36 -8.65 -14.67
CA ALA A 85 6.40 -7.75 -13.53
C ALA A 85 5.14 -7.85 -12.65
N ALA A 86 3.95 -7.87 -13.26
CA ALA A 86 2.70 -7.98 -12.52
C ALA A 86 2.59 -9.30 -11.73
N TRP A 87 2.89 -10.44 -12.37
CA TRP A 87 2.86 -11.74 -11.69
C TRP A 87 3.95 -11.88 -10.62
N SER A 88 5.13 -11.28 -10.82
CA SER A 88 6.17 -11.23 -9.80
C SER A 88 5.69 -10.50 -8.54
N VAL A 89 4.99 -9.36 -8.69
CA VAL A 89 4.44 -8.63 -7.54
C VAL A 89 3.35 -9.44 -6.84
N ILE A 90 2.43 -10.07 -7.57
CA ILE A 90 1.39 -10.94 -7.00
C ILE A 90 2.02 -12.07 -6.18
N GLY A 91 2.96 -12.82 -6.79
CA GLY A 91 3.60 -13.96 -6.13
C GLY A 91 4.43 -13.57 -4.92
N ALA A 92 5.15 -12.45 -4.98
CA ALA A 92 5.94 -11.94 -3.85
C ALA A 92 5.04 -11.53 -2.66
N SER A 93 3.94 -10.83 -2.93
CA SER A 93 2.99 -10.42 -1.89
C SER A 93 2.28 -11.62 -1.26
N HIS A 94 1.81 -12.57 -2.07
CA HIS A 94 1.18 -13.79 -1.55
C HIS A 94 2.15 -14.60 -0.69
N LEU A 95 3.40 -14.81 -1.15
CA LEU A 95 4.41 -15.53 -0.39
C LEU A 95 4.72 -14.83 0.93
N LEU A 96 4.81 -13.50 0.93
CA LEU A 96 5.05 -12.72 2.14
C LEU A 96 3.94 -12.95 3.17
N LEU A 97 2.68 -12.81 2.77
CA LEU A 97 1.53 -12.96 3.67
C LEU A 97 1.36 -14.40 4.16
N SER A 98 1.58 -15.40 3.30
CA SER A 98 1.34 -16.80 3.64
C SER A 98 2.49 -17.46 4.41
N SER A 99 3.71 -16.90 4.36
CA SER A 99 4.89 -17.57 4.93
C SER A 99 5.15 -17.24 6.39
N GLY A 100 4.64 -16.11 6.90
CA GLY A 100 4.99 -15.60 8.23
C GLY A 100 6.47 -15.18 8.37
N LYS A 101 7.23 -15.13 7.27
CA LYS A 101 8.65 -14.79 7.26
C LYS A 101 8.86 -13.28 7.16
N HIS A 102 9.98 -12.81 7.70
CA HIS A 102 10.38 -11.42 7.54
C HIS A 102 10.74 -11.13 6.07
N PRO A 103 10.39 -9.96 5.49
CA PRO A 103 10.72 -9.63 4.09
C PRO A 103 12.21 -9.76 3.74
N ALA A 104 13.10 -9.45 4.68
CA ALA A 104 14.55 -9.63 4.49
C ALA A 104 14.94 -11.10 4.32
N GLU A 105 14.30 -12.02 5.04
CA GLU A 105 14.53 -13.46 4.89
C GLU A 105 14.09 -13.94 3.51
N LEU A 106 12.89 -13.54 3.07
CA LEU A 106 12.38 -13.90 1.74
C LEU A 106 13.27 -13.35 0.62
N ARG A 107 13.78 -12.12 0.78
CA ARG A 107 14.77 -11.56 -0.14
C ARG A 107 16.04 -12.41 -0.16
N ASP A 108 16.57 -12.76 1.02
CA ASP A 108 17.82 -13.52 1.13
C ASP A 108 17.68 -14.94 0.55
N MET A 109 16.48 -15.53 0.58
CA MET A 109 16.19 -16.80 -0.12
C MET A 109 16.33 -16.72 -1.66
N VAL A 110 16.24 -15.52 -2.25
CA VAL A 110 16.38 -15.28 -3.71
C VAL A 110 17.81 -14.84 -4.07
N VAL A 111 18.57 -14.31 -3.11
CA VAL A 111 19.92 -13.79 -3.32
C VAL A 111 20.93 -14.93 -3.24
N THR A 112 21.63 -15.18 -4.35
CA THR A 112 22.74 -16.16 -4.41
C THR A 112 24.10 -15.45 -4.47
N PRO A 113 25.16 -16.01 -3.86
CA PRO A 113 26.51 -15.44 -3.93
C PRO A 113 26.98 -15.25 -5.38
N GLY A 114 27.36 -14.02 -5.76
CA GLY A 114 27.82 -13.69 -7.11
C GLY A 114 26.75 -13.82 -8.21
N GLY A 115 25.47 -13.94 -7.85
CA GLY A 115 24.37 -14.07 -8.79
C GLY A 115 23.78 -12.75 -9.27
N VAL A 116 22.86 -12.83 -10.23
CA VAL A 116 22.21 -11.66 -10.83
C VAL A 116 21.44 -10.80 -9.82
N THR A 117 20.84 -11.43 -8.79
CA THR A 117 20.02 -10.72 -7.80
C THR A 117 20.85 -9.78 -6.93
N ILE A 118 22.08 -10.16 -6.55
CA ILE A 118 22.88 -9.29 -5.65
C ILE A 118 23.34 -8.03 -6.38
N ASP A 119 23.69 -8.12 -7.66
CA ASP A 119 24.05 -6.96 -8.48
C ASP A 119 22.84 -6.04 -8.69
N ALA A 120 21.65 -6.61 -8.91
CA ALA A 120 20.42 -5.84 -9.03
C ALA A 120 20.07 -5.14 -7.70
N ILE A 121 20.19 -5.82 -6.56
CA ILE A 121 19.97 -5.21 -5.25
C ILE A 121 20.96 -4.06 -5.04
N TYR A 122 22.25 -4.24 -5.35
CA TYR A 122 23.25 -3.17 -5.24
C TYR A 122 22.83 -1.91 -6.03
N ALA A 123 22.38 -2.07 -7.28
CA ALA A 123 21.89 -0.95 -8.09
C ALA A 123 20.63 -0.28 -7.50
N LEU A 124 19.70 -1.07 -6.92
CA LEU A 124 18.52 -0.53 -6.25
C LEU A 124 18.87 0.24 -4.96
N GLU A 125 19.90 -0.20 -4.23
CA GLU A 125 20.40 0.54 -3.06
C GLU A 125 21.02 1.88 -3.45
N ASP A 126 21.81 1.91 -4.54
CA ASP A 126 22.38 3.15 -5.07
C ASP A 126 21.28 4.14 -5.51
N GLY A 127 20.19 3.61 -6.08
CA GLY A 127 18.96 4.35 -6.38
C GLY A 127 18.17 4.82 -5.17
N LYS A 128 18.57 4.47 -3.93
CA LYS A 128 17.95 4.88 -2.66
C LYS A 128 16.46 4.55 -2.57
N VAL A 129 16.05 3.41 -3.14
CA VAL A 129 14.64 2.99 -3.22
C VAL A 129 13.97 3.00 -1.85
N ARG A 130 14.62 2.45 -0.81
CA ARG A 130 14.05 2.45 0.55
C ARG A 130 13.78 3.86 1.06
N THR A 131 14.74 4.76 0.89
CA THR A 131 14.58 6.16 1.31
C THR A 131 13.47 6.86 0.54
N ALA A 132 13.30 6.57 -0.76
CA ALA A 132 12.21 7.13 -1.56
C ALA A 132 10.84 6.74 -1.00
N PHE A 133 10.62 5.44 -0.72
CA PHE A 133 9.38 4.96 -0.10
C PHE A 133 9.13 5.54 1.29
N MET A 134 10.16 5.58 2.15
CA MET A 134 10.05 6.16 3.48
C MET A 134 9.62 7.64 3.43
N LYS A 135 10.19 8.42 2.51
CA LYS A 135 9.83 9.82 2.31
C LYS A 135 8.41 9.96 1.76
N ALA A 136 8.05 9.17 0.75
CA ALA A 136 6.72 9.19 0.14
C ALA A 136 5.62 8.94 1.20
N ILE A 137 5.76 7.88 2.01
CA ILE A 137 4.80 7.54 3.06
C ILE A 137 4.73 8.64 4.12
N ARG A 138 5.87 9.18 4.57
CA ARG A 138 5.90 10.26 5.56
C ARG A 138 5.20 11.51 5.04
N ASP A 139 5.55 11.95 3.83
CA ASP A 139 5.05 13.20 3.27
C ASP A 139 3.55 13.09 2.93
N ALA A 140 3.11 11.93 2.42
CA ALA A 140 1.69 11.63 2.23
C ALA A 140 0.92 11.58 3.57
N SER A 141 1.49 10.99 4.61
CA SER A 141 0.89 10.97 5.97
C SER A 141 0.70 12.38 6.53
N LEU A 142 1.72 13.23 6.40
CA LEU A 142 1.66 14.63 6.84
C LEU A 142 0.60 15.43 6.06
N LYS A 143 0.41 15.11 4.77
CA LYS A 143 -0.64 15.71 3.95
C LYS A 143 -2.03 15.24 4.38
N ALA A 144 -2.20 13.94 4.63
CA ALA A 144 -3.47 13.38 5.12
C ALA A 144 -3.91 14.03 6.44
N GLN A 145 -3.01 14.08 7.42
CA GLN A 145 -3.24 14.75 8.71
C GLN A 145 -3.63 16.23 8.57
N ARG A 146 -3.00 16.94 7.62
CA ARG A 146 -3.34 18.35 7.37
C ARG A 146 -4.74 18.48 6.79
N LEU A 147 -5.09 17.65 5.80
CA LEU A 147 -6.42 17.65 5.20
C LEU A 147 -7.51 17.31 6.23
N ALA A 148 -7.25 16.36 7.13
CA ALA A 148 -8.15 16.01 8.22
C ALA A 148 -8.39 17.19 9.16
N ARG A 149 -7.33 17.89 9.60
CA ARG A 149 -7.45 19.10 10.43
C ARG A 149 -8.20 20.22 9.72
N ASP A 150 -7.84 20.51 8.47
CA ASP A 150 -8.50 21.56 7.69
C ASP A 150 -10.01 21.29 7.53
N ALA A 151 -10.40 20.02 7.39
CA ALA A 151 -11.80 19.60 7.31
C ALA A 151 -12.53 19.77 8.65
N CYS A 152 -11.90 19.41 9.79
CA CYS A 152 -12.46 19.64 11.11
C CYS A 152 -12.67 21.13 11.39
N ASP A 153 -11.66 21.97 11.15
CA ASP A 153 -11.73 23.41 11.36
C ASP A 153 -12.87 24.04 10.54
N GLU A 154 -13.08 23.58 9.31
CA GLU A 154 -14.16 24.06 8.46
C GLU A 154 -15.54 23.62 8.96
N ALA A 155 -15.68 22.36 9.42
CA ALA A 155 -16.92 21.88 10.01
C ALA A 155 -17.29 22.67 11.28
N GLU A 156 -16.32 22.97 12.15
CA GLU A 156 -16.55 23.79 13.35
C GLU A 156 -16.99 25.21 13.01
N ARG A 157 -16.40 25.84 11.99
CA ARG A 157 -16.81 27.17 11.52
C ARG A 157 -18.24 27.17 10.97
N GLN A 158 -18.66 26.10 10.32
CA GLN A 158 -20.02 25.98 9.78
C GLN A 158 -21.04 25.83 10.92
N LEU A 159 -20.77 24.95 11.88
CA LEU A 159 -21.62 24.77 13.07
C LEU A 159 -21.68 26.04 13.95
N GLY A 160 -20.59 26.80 14.02
CA GLY A 160 -20.55 28.09 14.74
C GLY A 160 -21.29 29.24 14.05
N LYS A 161 -21.66 29.11 12.77
CA LYS A 161 -22.48 30.09 12.04
C LYS A 161 -23.98 29.77 12.07
N GLU A 162 -24.35 28.56 12.46
CA GLU A 162 -25.75 28.10 12.58
C GLU A 162 -26.33 28.31 13.99
N ASN A 163 -25.54 28.81 14.94
CA ASN A 163 -25.96 29.23 16.29
C ASN A 163 -25.93 30.76 16.44
#